data_AF-A0A350EQX0-F1
#
_entry.id   AF-A0A350EQX0-F1
#
_cell.length_a   1.000
_cell.length_b   1.000
_cell.length_c   1.000
_cell.angle_alpha   90.00
_cell.angle_beta   90.00
_cell.angle_gamma   90.00
#
_symmetry.space_group_name_H-M   'P 1'
#
loop_
_entity.id
_entity.type
_entity.pdbx_description
1 polymer ?
#
loop_
_entity_poly.entity_id
_entity_poly.type
_entity_poly.pdbx_seq_one_letter_code
_entity_poly.pdbx_strand_id
1 'polypeptide(L)'
;MIDDLEELVKAAVGEVFSTMLAQQIEPEPPNSPVVNGDATIAGSVGFIGNLTGIVYLYLPQGFAVRLTEKLLGISPQSVESEELVNDSVGELTNMVVGHLKSRLSDRGRSCVMTIPSIVRGTNFCIEPVSSTIRRLLTFRSHEHQVVVEILMRPDTSS
;
A
#
# COMPACT_ATOMS: atom_id res chain seq x y z
N MET A 1 -13.90 -16.45 -3.57
CA MET A 1 -13.69 -14.99 -3.62
C MET A 1 -13.60 -14.50 -2.18
N ILE A 2 -12.79 -13.49 -1.87
CA ILE A 2 -12.75 -12.91 -0.52
C ILE A 2 -13.72 -11.74 -0.56
N ASP A 3 -14.95 -11.98 -0.09
CA ASP A 3 -16.06 -11.05 -0.26
C ASP A 3 -15.85 -9.74 0.52
N ASP A 4 -15.00 -9.77 1.56
CA ASP A 4 -14.70 -8.65 2.44
C ASP A 4 -13.31 -8.03 2.22
N LEU A 5 -12.61 -8.35 1.12
CA LEU A 5 -11.21 -7.91 0.88
C LEU A 5 -11.03 -6.40 1.02
N GLU A 6 -11.95 -5.61 0.48
CA GLU A 6 -11.88 -4.14 0.55
C GLU A 6 -11.94 -3.64 2.00
N GLU A 7 -12.76 -4.25 2.84
CA GLU A 7 -12.85 -3.91 4.26
C GLU A 7 -11.58 -4.29 5.03
N LEU A 8 -10.95 -5.43 4.69
CA LEU A 8 -9.66 -5.80 5.29
C LEU A 8 -8.57 -4.80 4.96
N VAL A 9 -8.59 -4.28 3.74
CA VAL A 9 -7.61 -3.31 3.26
C VAL A 9 -7.83 -1.96 3.93
N LYS A 10 -9.08 -1.50 4.01
CA LYS A 10 -9.43 -0.27 4.75
C LYS A 10 -8.98 -0.34 6.21
N ALA A 11 -9.27 -1.46 6.88
CA ALA A 11 -8.85 -1.68 8.26
C ALA A 11 -7.32 -1.70 8.40
N ALA A 12 -6.60 -2.40 7.52
CA ALA A 12 -5.14 -2.47 7.54
C ALA A 12 -4.49 -1.10 7.33
N VAL A 13 -4.95 -0.33 6.34
CA VAL A 13 -4.45 1.02 6.05
C VAL A 13 -4.74 1.96 7.22
N GLY A 14 -5.97 1.96 7.72
CA GLY A 14 -6.38 2.80 8.85
C GLY A 14 -5.54 2.53 10.11
N GLU A 15 -5.34 1.26 10.46
CA GLU A 15 -4.51 0.89 11.61
C GLU A 15 -3.05 1.29 11.45
N VAL A 16 -2.43 1.02 10.30
CA VAL A 16 -1.02 1.36 10.08
C VAL A 16 -0.81 2.87 10.16
N PHE A 17 -1.66 3.67 9.51
CA PHE A 17 -1.55 5.13 9.57
C PHE A 17 -1.82 5.67 10.98
N SER A 18 -2.81 5.12 11.68
CA SER A 18 -3.11 5.54 13.04
C SER A 18 -1.99 5.19 14.02
N THR A 19 -1.39 4.00 13.90
CA THR A 19 -0.40 3.50 14.85
C THR A 19 1.01 4.03 14.57
N MET A 20 1.41 4.07 13.30
CA MET A 20 2.78 4.39 12.92
C MET A 20 2.98 5.88 12.63
N LEU A 21 1.94 6.58 12.16
CA LEU A 21 2.04 7.98 11.75
C LEU A 21 1.28 8.93 12.67
N ALA A 22 0.50 8.39 13.61
CA ALA A 22 -0.48 9.13 14.40
C ALA A 22 -1.38 10.00 13.50
N GLN A 23 -1.77 9.47 12.34
CA GLN A 23 -2.58 10.16 11.34
C GLN A 23 -3.86 9.39 11.05
N GLN A 24 -4.92 10.17 10.82
CA GLN A 24 -6.14 9.63 10.23
C GLN A 24 -5.99 9.52 8.72
N ILE A 25 -6.55 8.45 8.19
CA ILE A 25 -6.66 8.18 6.76
C ILE A 25 -8.03 7.58 6.52
N GLU A 26 -8.76 8.15 5.58
CA GLU A 26 -10.14 7.75 5.30
C GLU A 26 -10.26 7.25 3.87
N PRO A 27 -11.05 6.20 3.61
CA PRO A 27 -11.31 5.73 2.25
C PRO A 27 -12.07 6.80 1.46
N GLU A 28 -11.65 7.05 0.24
CA GLU A 28 -12.39 7.86 -0.72
C GLU A 28 -13.47 7.02 -1.43
N PRO A 29 -14.49 7.66 -2.03
CA PRO A 29 -15.47 6.96 -2.84
C PRO A 29 -14.81 6.11 -3.94
N PRO A 30 -15.40 4.96 -4.30
CA PRO A 30 -14.93 4.16 -5.43
C PRO A 30 -14.80 5.00 -6.71
N ASN A 31 -13.77 4.72 -7.51
CA ASN A 31 -13.44 5.47 -8.74
C ASN A 31 -13.07 6.95 -8.54
N SER A 32 -12.72 7.36 -7.31
CA SER A 32 -12.11 8.68 -7.09
C SER A 32 -10.89 8.83 -7.99
N PRO A 33 -10.77 9.97 -8.72
CA PRO A 33 -9.69 10.16 -9.67
C PRO A 33 -8.35 10.07 -8.93
N VAL A 34 -7.47 9.22 -9.44
CA VAL A 34 -6.08 9.19 -8.99
C VAL A 34 -5.44 10.48 -9.48
N VAL A 35 -4.94 11.29 -8.55
CA VAL A 35 -4.24 12.53 -8.85
C VAL A 35 -2.91 12.16 -9.52
N ASN A 36 -2.89 12.25 -10.85
CA ASN A 36 -1.71 12.06 -11.67
C ASN A 36 -1.14 13.43 -12.05
N GLY A 37 0.15 13.64 -11.82
CA GLY A 37 0.83 14.89 -12.17
C GLY A 37 2.16 15.08 -11.45
N ASP A 38 2.27 14.55 -10.23
CA ASP A 38 3.49 14.60 -9.43
C ASP A 38 4.25 13.28 -9.47
N ALA A 39 5.55 13.36 -9.16
CA ALA A 39 6.37 12.18 -8.95
C ALA A 39 5.74 11.28 -7.86
N THR A 40 5.60 10.00 -8.18
CA THR A 40 4.94 9.01 -7.33
C THR A 40 5.93 7.93 -6.94
N ILE A 41 5.84 7.48 -5.69
CA ILE A 41 6.58 6.34 -5.17
C ILE A 41 5.57 5.21 -4.98
N ALA A 42 5.81 4.06 -5.60
CA ALA A 42 5.08 2.84 -5.34
C ALA A 42 5.95 1.89 -4.52
N GLY A 43 5.52 1.59 -3.31
CA GLY A 43 6.01 0.44 -2.56
C GLY A 43 5.20 -0.80 -2.90
N SER A 44 5.83 -1.96 -3.03
CA SER A 44 5.12 -3.20 -3.33
C SER A 44 5.58 -4.35 -2.45
N VAL A 45 4.63 -5.14 -1.94
CA VAL A 45 4.90 -6.39 -1.23
C VAL A 45 3.98 -7.48 -1.75
N GLY A 46 4.58 -8.61 -2.15
CA GLY A 46 3.88 -9.81 -2.56
C GLY A 46 3.46 -10.66 -1.36
N PHE A 47 2.40 -11.45 -1.54
CA PHE A 47 2.03 -12.51 -0.62
C PHE A 47 1.81 -13.81 -1.41
N ILE A 48 2.27 -14.93 -0.87
CA ILE A 48 2.32 -16.23 -1.54
C ILE A 48 1.81 -17.32 -0.58
N GLY A 49 0.91 -18.20 -1.04
CA GLY A 49 0.29 -19.24 -0.21
C GLY A 49 -1.08 -19.65 -0.75
N ASN A 50 -2.06 -19.83 0.15
CA ASN A 50 -3.46 -20.12 -0.22
C ASN A 50 -4.03 -19.05 -1.15
N LEU A 51 -3.54 -17.82 -1.03
CA LEU A 51 -3.76 -16.73 -1.96
C LEU A 51 -2.41 -16.25 -2.45
N THR A 52 -2.36 -15.77 -3.69
CA THR A 52 -1.15 -15.18 -4.24
C THR A 52 -1.48 -13.89 -4.94
N GLY A 53 -0.72 -12.85 -4.63
CA GLY A 53 -0.89 -11.55 -5.23
C GLY A 53 0.20 -10.59 -4.78
N ILE A 54 0.05 -9.36 -5.21
CA ILE A 54 0.91 -8.24 -4.86
C ILE A 54 0.04 -7.05 -4.47
N VAL A 55 0.46 -6.36 -3.44
CA VAL A 55 -0.12 -5.08 -3.03
C VAL A 55 0.86 -3.99 -3.39
N TYR A 56 0.35 -2.94 -4.03
CA TYR A 56 1.07 -1.69 -4.27
C TYR A 56 0.48 -0.58 -3.42
N LEU A 57 1.34 0.21 -2.82
CA LEU A 57 1.02 1.42 -2.08
C LEU A 57 1.64 2.61 -2.82
N TYR A 58 0.80 3.44 -3.41
CA TYR A 58 1.21 4.63 -4.15
C TYR A 58 1.09 5.87 -3.27
N LEU A 59 2.17 6.63 -3.20
CA LEU A 59 2.28 7.86 -2.44
C LEU A 59 2.88 8.96 -3.33
N PRO A 60 2.29 10.17 -3.33
CA PRO A 60 2.97 11.35 -3.88
C PRO A 60 4.33 11.53 -3.20
N GLN A 61 5.38 11.87 -3.95
CA GLN A 61 6.74 11.97 -3.43
C GLN A 61 6.84 12.92 -2.22
N GLY A 62 6.17 14.08 -2.29
CA GLY A 62 6.15 15.03 -1.17
C GLY A 62 5.51 14.44 0.10
N PHE A 63 4.51 13.57 -0.05
CA PHE A 63 3.90 12.90 1.09
C PHE A 63 4.80 11.80 1.65
N ALA A 64 5.47 11.02 0.79
CA ALA A 64 6.42 10.00 1.21
C ALA A 64 7.58 10.59 2.03
N VAL A 65 8.11 11.77 1.65
CA VAL A 65 9.13 12.50 2.43
C VAL A 65 8.59 12.88 3.81
N ARG A 66 7.40 13.49 3.89
CA ARG A 66 6.77 13.85 5.18
C ARG A 66 6.51 12.63 6.06
N LEU A 67 6.17 11.50 5.45
CA LEU A 67 5.94 10.25 6.14
C LEU A 67 7.24 9.71 6.75
N THR A 68 8.34 9.75 6.01
CA THR A 68 9.68 9.41 6.49
C THR A 68 10.10 10.29 7.67
N GLU A 69 9.88 11.61 7.59
CA GLU A 69 10.17 12.52 8.70
C GLU A 69 9.46 12.11 9.99
N LYS A 70 8.17 11.75 9.87
CA LYS A 70 7.36 11.28 11.00
C LYS A 70 7.83 9.94 11.55
N LEU A 71 8.10 8.96 10.69
CA LEU A 71 8.54 7.63 11.12
C LEU A 71 9.89 7.67 11.84
N LEU A 72 10.81 8.52 11.36
CA LEU A 72 12.15 8.65 11.92
C LEU A 72 12.23 9.68 13.07
N GLY A 73 11.18 10.48 13.28
CA GLY A 73 11.16 11.55 14.29
C GLY A 73 12.18 12.66 14.01
N ILE A 74 12.49 12.91 12.73
CA ILE A 74 13.47 13.93 12.30
C ILE A 74 12.76 15.21 11.85
N SER A 75 13.50 16.33 11.84
CA SER A 75 12.93 17.62 11.44
C SER A 75 12.47 17.63 9.98
N PRO A 76 11.40 18.39 9.68
CA PRO A 76 11.04 18.70 8.29
C PRO A 76 12.26 19.26 7.57
N GLN A 77 12.58 18.74 6.38
CA GLN A 77 13.78 19.08 5.56
C GLN A 77 15.06 18.29 5.88
N SER A 78 15.05 17.35 6.84
CA SER A 78 16.23 16.52 7.15
C SER A 78 16.29 15.19 6.39
N VAL A 79 15.30 14.90 5.54
CA VAL A 79 15.35 13.74 4.63
C VAL A 79 16.23 14.10 3.45
N GLU A 80 17.53 13.86 3.60
CA GLU A 80 18.53 14.14 2.56
C GLU A 80 18.71 12.99 1.57
N SER A 81 18.27 11.78 1.94
CA SER A 81 18.49 10.57 1.15
C SER A 81 17.20 9.96 0.62
N GLU A 82 17.17 9.76 -0.69
CA GLU A 82 16.17 8.96 -1.39
C GLU A 82 16.09 7.52 -0.88
N GLU A 83 17.17 6.98 -0.32
CA GLU A 83 17.21 5.64 0.28
C GLU A 83 16.34 5.58 1.54
N LEU A 84 16.42 6.60 2.41
CA LEU A 84 15.61 6.63 3.64
C LEU A 84 14.12 6.68 3.35
N VAL A 85 13.70 7.42 2.31
CA VAL A 85 12.30 7.44 1.89
C VAL A 85 11.90 6.16 1.14
N ASN A 86 12.83 5.48 0.45
CA ASN A 86 12.56 4.13 -0.07
C ASN A 86 12.26 3.16 1.06
N ASP A 87 13.13 3.12 2.06
CA ASP A 87 13.04 2.20 3.20
C ASP A 87 11.78 2.46 4.00
N SER A 88 11.46 3.72 4.26
CA SER A 88 10.23 4.11 4.98
C SER A 88 8.97 3.68 4.23
N VAL A 89 8.90 3.91 2.92
CA VAL A 89 7.75 3.48 2.10
C VAL A 89 7.69 1.96 2.01
N GLY A 90 8.85 1.30 1.93
CA GLY A 90 8.97 -0.16 1.93
C GLY A 90 8.43 -0.76 3.23
N GLU A 91 8.84 -0.21 4.37
CA GLU A 91 8.40 -0.65 5.69
C GLU A 91 6.91 -0.37 5.90
N LEU A 92 6.42 0.80 5.49
CA LEU A 92 4.99 1.12 5.53
C LEU A 92 4.17 0.13 4.69
N THR A 93 4.63 -0.19 3.47
CA THR A 93 3.99 -1.16 2.60
C THR A 93 4.01 -2.56 3.23
N ASN A 94 5.14 -2.94 3.81
CA ASN A 94 5.31 -4.20 4.54
C ASN A 94 4.33 -4.31 5.72
N MET A 95 4.16 -3.23 6.49
CA MET A 95 3.19 -3.18 7.59
C MET A 95 1.75 -3.30 7.08
N VAL A 96 1.36 -2.57 6.03
CA VAL A 96 0.00 -2.68 5.45
C VAL A 96 -0.28 -4.11 5.00
N VAL A 97 0.65 -4.74 4.27
CA VAL A 97 0.48 -6.12 3.82
C VAL A 97 0.55 -7.11 4.99
N GLY A 98 1.33 -6.82 6.03
CA GLY A 98 1.38 -7.61 7.27
C GLY A 98 0.03 -7.62 8.00
N HIS A 99 -0.59 -6.46 8.17
CA HIS A 99 -1.93 -6.32 8.75
C HIS A 99 -3.00 -7.04 7.90
N LEU A 100 -2.90 -6.96 6.57
CA LEU A 100 -3.78 -7.70 5.67
C LEU A 100 -3.56 -9.22 5.80
N LYS A 101 -2.32 -9.69 5.77
CA LYS A 101 -1.92 -11.10 5.91
C LYS A 101 -2.37 -11.70 7.24
N SER A 102 -2.31 -10.95 8.34
CA SER A 102 -2.85 -11.39 9.63
C SER A 102 -4.35 -11.69 9.52
N ARG A 103 -5.14 -10.76 8.96
CA ARG A 103 -6.59 -10.92 8.78
C ARG A 103 -6.97 -12.03 7.81
N LEU A 104 -6.14 -12.26 6.79
CA LEU A 104 -6.31 -13.38 5.88
C LEU A 104 -6.02 -14.72 6.58
N SER A 105 -4.98 -14.77 7.41
CA SER A 105 -4.65 -15.92 8.25
C SER A 105 -5.79 -16.27 9.21
N ASP A 106 -6.42 -15.27 9.83
CA ASP A 106 -7.59 -15.45 10.71
C ASP A 106 -8.80 -16.06 9.97
N ARG A 107 -8.86 -15.90 8.65
CA ARG A 107 -9.85 -16.52 7.74
C ARG A 107 -9.39 -17.87 7.17
N GLY A 108 -8.32 -18.46 7.72
CA GLY A 108 -7.76 -19.72 7.24
C GLY A 108 -7.01 -19.61 5.91
N ARG A 109 -6.64 -18.40 5.47
CA ARG A 109 -5.91 -18.15 4.22
C ARG A 109 -4.46 -17.78 4.56
N SER A 110 -3.64 -18.78 4.90
CA SER A 110 -2.24 -18.55 5.24
C SER A 110 -1.41 -18.17 4.01
N CYS A 111 -0.54 -17.18 4.19
CA CYS A 111 0.40 -16.73 3.19
C CYS A 111 1.69 -16.22 3.85
N VAL A 112 2.79 -16.29 3.10
CA VAL A 112 4.07 -15.66 3.43
C VAL A 112 4.24 -14.40 2.60
N MET A 113 5.00 -13.43 3.10
CA MET A 113 5.24 -12.16 2.41
C MET A 113 6.60 -12.16 1.71
N THR A 114 6.71 -11.45 0.60
CA THR A 114 8.01 -11.15 -0.03
C THR A 114 8.67 -9.95 0.66
N ILE A 115 9.91 -9.67 0.28
CA ILE A 115 10.53 -8.39 0.63
C ILE A 115 9.84 -7.23 -0.11
N PRO A 116 9.82 -6.02 0.47
CA PRO A 116 9.34 -4.83 -0.22
C PRO A 116 10.23 -4.49 -1.42
N SER A 117 9.63 -3.85 -2.42
CA SER A 117 10.32 -3.29 -3.57
C SER A 117 9.76 -1.90 -3.86
N ILE A 118 10.61 -0.97 -4.31
CA ILE A 118 10.20 0.40 -4.60
C ILE A 118 10.36 0.70 -6.08
N VAL A 119 9.33 1.32 -6.64
CA VAL A 119 9.35 1.93 -7.98
C VAL A 119 9.12 3.43 -7.82
N ARG A 120 9.93 4.22 -8.50
CA ARG A 120 9.78 5.68 -8.57
C ARG A 120 9.65 6.11 -10.01
N GLY A 121 8.77 7.07 -10.23
CA GLY A 121 8.65 7.68 -11.53
C GLY A 121 7.53 8.70 -11.59
N THR A 122 7.49 9.38 -12.72
CA THR A 122 6.35 10.20 -13.14
C THR A 122 5.54 9.38 -14.14
N ASN A 123 4.21 9.36 -13.99
CA ASN A 123 3.28 8.77 -14.96
C ASN A 123 3.55 7.30 -15.34
N PHE A 124 3.95 6.46 -14.38
CA PHE A 124 4.05 5.02 -14.64
C PHE A 124 2.72 4.31 -14.38
N CYS A 125 2.47 3.22 -15.11
CA CYS A 125 1.33 2.33 -14.92
C CYS A 125 1.85 0.92 -14.63
N ILE A 126 1.21 0.24 -13.68
CA ILE A 126 1.46 -1.18 -13.43
C ILE A 126 0.44 -1.98 -14.22
N GLU A 127 0.93 -2.69 -15.22
CA GLU A 127 0.10 -3.55 -16.05
C GLU A 127 -0.05 -4.94 -15.39
N PRO A 128 -1.28 -5.36 -15.06
CA PRO A 128 -1.51 -6.69 -14.55
C PRO A 128 -1.19 -7.74 -15.62
N VAL A 129 -0.62 -8.87 -15.20
CA VAL A 129 -0.58 -10.06 -16.05
C VAL A 129 -2.01 -10.60 -16.26
N SER A 130 -2.27 -11.12 -17.46
CA SER A 130 -3.59 -11.64 -17.84
C SER A 130 -4.07 -12.68 -16.82
N SER A 131 -5.37 -12.65 -16.51
CA SER A 131 -6.09 -13.42 -15.48
C SER A 131 -6.10 -12.88 -14.05
N THR A 132 -5.41 -11.80 -13.67
CA THR A 132 -5.46 -11.30 -12.29
C THR A 132 -6.74 -10.51 -11.95
N ILE A 133 -7.21 -10.66 -10.71
CA ILE A 133 -8.23 -9.81 -10.10
C ILE A 133 -7.54 -8.53 -9.62
N ARG A 134 -7.95 -7.39 -10.17
CA ARG A 134 -7.50 -6.06 -9.78
C ARG A 134 -8.50 -5.42 -8.82
N ARG A 135 -8.01 -4.83 -7.73
CA ARG A 135 -8.77 -3.94 -6.83
C ARG A 135 -7.96 -2.68 -6.59
N LEU A 136 -8.62 -1.53 -6.65
CA LEU A 136 -8.03 -0.22 -6.43
C LEU A 136 -8.83 0.49 -5.35
N LEU A 137 -8.18 0.84 -4.25
CA LEU A 137 -8.77 1.59 -3.16
C LEU A 137 -8.00 2.89 -2.99
N THR A 138 -8.74 3.99 -2.96
CA THR A 138 -8.17 5.31 -2.78
C THR A 138 -8.47 5.79 -1.37
N PHE A 139 -7.51 6.48 -0.76
CA PHE A 139 -7.60 7.01 0.58
C PHE A 139 -7.10 8.46 0.60
N ARG A 140 -7.57 9.22 1.60
CA ARG A 140 -7.16 10.59 1.85
C ARG A 140 -6.60 10.73 3.26
N SER A 141 -5.41 11.28 3.37
CA SER A 141 -4.86 11.77 4.64
C SER A 141 -4.49 13.24 4.48
N HIS A 142 -5.25 14.12 5.15
CA HIS A 142 -5.20 15.57 4.95
C HIS A 142 -5.34 15.95 3.45
N GLU A 143 -4.36 16.65 2.89
CA GLU A 143 -4.30 17.04 1.48
C GLU A 143 -3.78 15.94 0.54
N HIS A 144 -3.21 14.86 1.08
CA HIS A 144 -2.50 13.85 0.31
C HIS A 144 -3.38 12.62 0.02
N GLN A 145 -3.40 12.21 -1.24
CA GLN A 145 -4.04 10.98 -1.68
C GLN A 145 -3.07 9.81 -1.56
N VAL A 146 -3.57 8.67 -1.11
CA VAL A 146 -2.86 7.40 -1.02
C VAL A 146 -3.66 6.37 -1.79
N VAL A 147 -3.02 5.59 -2.64
CA VAL A 147 -3.72 4.56 -3.42
C VAL A 147 -3.16 3.19 -3.05
N VAL A 148 -4.05 2.25 -2.77
CA VAL A 148 -3.72 0.84 -2.58
C VAL A 148 -4.27 0.05 -3.76
N GLU A 149 -3.39 -0.63 -4.47
CA GLU A 149 -3.76 -1.55 -5.53
C GLU A 149 -3.43 -2.98 -5.12
N ILE A 150 -4.32 -3.89 -5.46
CA ILE A 150 -4.15 -5.31 -5.20
C ILE A 150 -4.34 -6.04 -6.52
N LEU A 151 -3.30 -6.76 -6.92
CA LEU A 151 -3.34 -7.69 -8.04
C LEU A 151 -3.26 -9.10 -7.47
N MET A 152 -4.34 -9.87 -7.62
CA MET A 152 -4.44 -11.20 -7.04
C MET A 152 -4.69 -12.24 -8.14
N ARG A 153 -4.02 -13.39 -8.07
CA ARG A 153 -4.37 -14.53 -8.91
C ARG A 153 -5.78 -15.02 -8.52
N PRO A 154 -6.66 -15.37 -9.47
CA PRO A 154 -7.95 -15.95 -9.16
C PRO A 154 -7.77 -17.22 -8.33
N ASP A 155 -8.65 -17.41 -7.37
CA ASP A 155 -8.71 -18.66 -6.62
C ASP A 155 -9.20 -19.76 -7.57
N THR A 156 -8.30 -20.63 -8.01
CA THR A 156 -8.65 -21.78 -8.87
C THR A 156 -9.11 -23.00 -8.06
N SER A 157 -9.19 -22.86 -6.73
CA SER A 157 -9.64 -23.91 -5.83
C SER A 157 -11.17 -23.98 -5.89
N SER A 158 -11.69 -24.79 -6.82
CA SER A 158 -13.07 -25.26 -6.84
C SER A 158 -13.19 -26.56 -6.07
#